data_AF-A0A133ZZH1-F1
#
_entry.id   AF-A0A133ZZH1-F1
#
_cell.length_a   1.000
_cell.length_b   1.000
_cell.length_c   1.000
_cell.angle_alpha   90.00
_cell.angle_beta   90.00
_cell.angle_gamma   90.00
#
_symmetry.space_group_name_H-M   'P 1'
#
loop_
_entity.id
_entity.type
_entity.pdbx_description
1 polymer ?
#
loop_
_entity_poly.entity_id
_entity_poly.type
_entity_poly.pdbx_seq_one_letter_code
_entity_poly.pdbx_strand_id
1 'polypeptide(L)'
;MDNEMDIDETCEFFADSKMIAGNVAPVYAICNGTQENIEDEVKRCILAGKKCKKGFMLTPGYNLPLATTDEKIDMFLNAGRKYSFI
;
A
#
# COMPACT_ATOMS: atom_id res chain seq x y z
N MET A 1 8.84 -4.89 4.17
CA MET A 1 9.05 -5.55 2.87
C MET A 1 9.57 -4.51 1.93
N ASP A 2 10.74 -4.74 1.36
CA ASP A 2 11.20 -3.95 0.23
C ASP A 2 10.29 -4.21 -0.98
N ASN A 3 10.25 -3.31 -1.96
CA ASN A 3 9.42 -3.44 -3.18
C ASN A 3 9.74 -4.68 -4.05
N GLU A 4 10.68 -5.55 -3.63
CA GLU A 4 11.03 -6.79 -4.31
C GLU A 4 10.02 -7.93 -4.10
N MET A 5 9.22 -7.89 -3.03
CA MET A 5 8.24 -8.93 -2.74
C MET A 5 6.83 -8.45 -3.07
N ASP A 6 6.14 -9.19 -3.93
CA ASP A 6 4.76 -8.88 -4.28
C ASP A 6 3.83 -9.05 -3.07
N ILE A 7 2.94 -8.08 -2.90
CA ILE A 7 2.05 -8.02 -1.73
C ILE A 7 0.97 -9.10 -1.78
N ASP A 8 0.54 -9.54 -2.97
CA ASP A 8 -0.40 -10.64 -3.10
C ASP A 8 0.25 -11.96 -2.67
N GLU A 9 1.44 -12.27 -3.20
CA GLU A 9 2.19 -13.48 -2.81
C GLU A 9 2.47 -13.52 -1.31
N THR A 10 2.88 -12.38 -0.74
CA THR A 10 3.14 -12.27 0.70
C THR A 10 1.87 -12.51 1.51
N CYS A 11 0.76 -11.87 1.13
CA CYS A 11 -0.49 -12.01 1.85
C CYS A 11 -1.03 -13.44 1.79
N GLU A 12 -0.82 -14.15 0.69
CA GLU A 12 -1.17 -15.57 0.56
C GLU A 12 -0.27 -16.47 1.41
N PHE A 13 1.05 -16.27 1.35
CA PHE A 13 2.00 -17.09 2.09
C PHE A 13 1.83 -16.97 3.61
N PHE A 14 1.54 -15.76 4.11
CA PHE A 14 1.41 -15.50 5.54
C PHE A 14 -0.03 -15.42 6.05
N ALA A 15 -1.02 -15.68 5.19
CA ALA A 15 -2.45 -15.44 5.42
C ALA A 15 -2.95 -15.85 6.83
N ASP A 16 -2.50 -17.02 7.30
CA ASP A 16 -2.97 -17.65 8.53
C ASP A 16 -2.04 -17.46 9.74
N SER A 17 -0.84 -16.89 9.54
CA SER A 17 0.21 -16.91 10.56
C SER A 17 0.63 -15.53 11.06
N LYS A 18 0.56 -14.48 10.24
CA LYS A 18 1.06 -13.13 10.58
C LYS A 18 0.17 -12.03 10.02
N MET A 19 0.12 -10.91 10.75
CA MET A 19 -0.37 -9.64 10.20
C MET A 19 0.66 -9.11 9.21
N ILE A 20 0.21 -8.54 8.09
CA ILE A 20 1.08 -7.97 7.06
C ILE A 20 0.91 -6.45 7.03
N ALA A 21 2.03 -5.74 6.89
CA ALA A 21 2.06 -4.31 6.61
C ALA A 21 2.81 -4.08 5.30
N GLY A 22 2.18 -3.40 4.35
CA GLY A 22 2.77 -3.13 3.04
C GLY A 22 1.76 -3.08 1.90
N ASN A 23 2.21 -3.00 0.65
CA ASN A 23 3.08 -1.88 0.34
C ASN A 23 2.61 -1.13 -0.90
N VAL A 24 2.44 0.17 -0.73
CA VAL A 24 2.39 1.08 -1.87
C VAL A 24 3.82 1.51 -2.18
N ALA A 25 4.24 1.36 -3.44
CA ALA A 25 5.59 1.71 -3.88
C ALA A 25 5.86 3.22 -3.67
N PRO A 26 6.77 3.62 -2.77
CA PRO A 26 6.87 5.02 -2.34
C PRO A 26 7.36 5.96 -3.45
N VAL A 27 8.29 5.50 -4.29
CA VAL A 27 8.85 6.32 -5.38
C VAL A 27 7.91 6.37 -6.58
N TYR A 28 7.54 5.21 -7.11
CA TYR A 28 6.78 5.14 -8.38
C TYR A 28 5.31 5.51 -8.22
N ALA A 29 4.64 5.08 -7.14
CA ALA A 29 3.22 5.38 -6.96
C ALA A 29 3.02 6.72 -6.25
N ILE A 30 3.64 6.92 -5.07
CA ILE A 30 3.36 8.10 -4.24
C ILE A 30 4.09 9.34 -4.74
N CYS A 31 5.42 9.27 -4.92
CA CYS A 31 6.21 10.46 -5.25
C CYS A 31 6.00 10.91 -6.70
N ASN A 32 6.02 9.98 -7.65
CA ASN A 32 6.01 10.28 -9.09
C ASN A 32 4.68 9.97 -9.80
N GLY A 33 3.76 9.23 -9.18
CA GLY A 33 2.51 8.81 -9.80
C GLY A 33 1.44 9.90 -9.82
N THR A 34 0.42 9.75 -10.66
CA THR A 34 -0.79 10.59 -10.63
C THR A 34 -1.67 10.20 -9.43
N GLN A 35 -2.71 11.00 -9.13
CA GLN A 35 -3.71 10.61 -8.13
C GLN A 35 -4.33 9.24 -8.45
N GLU A 36 -4.62 8.97 -9.73
CA GLU A 36 -5.16 7.69 -10.18
C GLU A 36 -4.16 6.54 -9.92
N ASN A 37 -2.87 6.74 -10.20
CA ASN A 37 -1.86 5.73 -9.90
C ASN A 37 -1.77 5.43 -8.39
N ILE A 38 -1.88 6.46 -7.55
CA ILE A 38 -1.91 6.29 -6.08
C ILE A 38 -3.16 5.52 -5.67
N GLU A 39 -4.33 5.90 -6.18
CA GLU A 39 -5.59 5.24 -5.85
C GLU A 39 -5.60 3.77 -6.27
N ASP A 40 -5.13 3.45 -7.48
CA ASP A 40 -5.11 2.08 -7.97
C ASP A 40 -4.13 1.19 -7.21
N GLU A 41 -2.97 1.71 -6.85
CA GLU A 41 -2.00 0.96 -6.05
C GLU A 41 -2.49 0.74 -4.61
N VAL A 42 -3.17 1.74 -4.03
CA VAL A 42 -3.84 1.60 -2.72
C VAL A 42 -4.93 0.51 -2.79
N LYS A 43 -5.79 0.53 -3.81
CA LYS A 43 -6.83 -0.50 -3.98
C LYS A 43 -6.20 -1.89 -4.11
N ARG A 44 -5.16 -2.03 -4.94
CA ARG A 44 -4.43 -3.30 -5.13
C ARG A 44 -3.94 -3.85 -3.80
N CYS A 45 -3.28 -3.01 -3.00
CA CYS A 45 -2.77 -3.39 -1.68
C CYS A 45 -3.88 -3.81 -0.72
N ILE A 46 -4.98 -3.05 -0.66
CA ILE A 46 -6.12 -3.37 0.21
C ILE A 46 -6.76 -4.72 -0.19
N LEU A 47 -6.95 -4.94 -1.49
CA LEU A 47 -7.51 -6.18 -2.02
C LEU A 47 -6.61 -7.39 -1.74
N ALA A 48 -5.29 -7.25 -1.89
CA ALA A 48 -4.33 -8.27 -1.48
C ALA A 48 -4.41 -8.54 0.03
N GLY A 49 -4.46 -7.47 0.82
CA GLY A 49 -4.56 -7.50 2.27
C GLY A 49 -5.77 -8.25 2.81
N LYS A 50 -6.89 -8.30 2.06
CA LYS A 50 -8.07 -9.10 2.43
C LYS A 50 -7.80 -10.59 2.53
N LYS A 51 -6.77 -11.09 1.86
CA LYS A 51 -6.34 -12.48 1.95
C LYS A 51 -5.70 -12.78 3.32
N CYS A 52 -5.19 -11.76 4.02
CA CYS A 52 -4.59 -11.90 5.35
C CYS A 52 -5.64 -12.02 6.46
N LYS A 53 -5.88 -13.24 6.93
CA LYS A 53 -6.84 -13.50 8.03
C LYS A 53 -6.38 -12.95 9.38
N LYS A 54 -5.08 -12.68 9.55
CA LYS A 54 -4.51 -12.07 10.77
C LYS A 54 -4.42 -10.55 10.70
N GLY A 55 -4.96 -9.93 9.65
CA GLY A 55 -5.05 -8.49 9.48
C GLY A 55 -4.00 -7.94 8.51
N PHE A 56 -4.30 -6.74 8.03
CA PHE A 56 -3.48 -6.01 7.07
C PHE A 56 -3.43 -4.52 7.42
N MET A 57 -2.25 -3.92 7.31
CA MET A 57 -2.05 -2.50 7.51
C MET A 57 -1.47 -1.87 6.24
N LEU A 58 -2.21 -0.95 5.64
CA LEU A 58 -1.74 -0.20 4.48
C LEU A 58 -0.62 0.76 4.91
N THR A 59 0.57 0.58 4.34
CA THR A 59 1.71 1.48 4.56
C THR A 59 2.48 1.66 3.25
N PRO A 60 3.29 2.73 3.12
CA PRO A 60 4.38 2.72 2.16
C PRO A 60 5.31 1.53 2.42
N GLY A 61 5.90 0.96 1.35
CA GLY A 61 6.83 -0.18 1.48
C GLY A 61 8.19 0.17 2.09
N TYR A 62 8.56 1.44 1.97
CA TYR A 62 9.78 2.00 2.53
C TYR A 62 9.51 3.44 2.96
N ASN A 63 10.53 4.10 3.51
CA ASN A 63 10.44 5.54 3.77
C ASN A 63 10.11 6.32 2.50
N LEU A 64 9.24 7.32 2.63
CA LEU A 64 8.97 8.26 1.55
C LEU A 64 10.23 9.07 1.23
N PRO A 65 10.53 9.32 -0.06
CA PRO A 65 11.56 10.29 -0.43
C PRO A 65 11.31 11.65 0.22
N LEU A 66 12.37 12.34 0.65
CA LEU A 66 12.27 13.70 1.20
C LEU A 66 11.65 14.72 0.22
N ALA A 67 11.67 14.40 -1.07
CA ALA A 67 11.08 15.21 -2.12
C ALA A 67 9.57 14.97 -2.32
N THR A 68 8.96 14.01 -1.62
CA THR A 68 7.51 13.79 -1.70
C THR A 68 6.78 14.98 -1.09
N THR A 69 5.89 15.61 -1.86
CA THR A 69 5.14 16.78 -1.41
C THR A 69 4.02 16.39 -0.46
N ASP A 70 3.59 17.33 0.38
CA ASP A 70 2.45 17.14 1.30
C ASP A 70 1.18 16.74 0.54
N GLU A 71 0.95 17.30 -0.65
CA GLU A 71 -0.18 16.94 -1.51
C GLU A 71 -0.18 15.45 -1.89
N LYS A 72 1.00 14.88 -2.21
CA LYS A 72 1.11 13.44 -2.52
C LYS A 72 0.84 12.58 -1.29
N ILE A 73 1.28 13.03 -0.13
CA ILE A 73 1.01 12.36 1.15
C ILE A 73 -0.50 12.37 1.43
N ASP A 74 -1.15 13.52 1.26
CA ASP A 74 -2.59 13.67 1.43
C ASP A 74 -3.38 12.81 0.43
N MET A 75 -2.96 12.75 -0.84
CA MET A 75 -3.55 11.85 -1.84
C MET A 75 -3.52 10.40 -1.37
N PHE A 76 -2.37 9.92 -0.88
CA PHE A 76 -2.22 8.55 -0.37
C PHE A 76 -3.11 8.30 0.87
N LEU A 77 -3.11 9.21 1.84
CA LEU A 77 -3.92 9.08 3.05
C LEU A 77 -5.42 9.10 2.74
N ASN A 78 -5.85 9.98 1.83
CA ASN A 78 -7.24 10.09 1.41
C ASN A 78 -7.69 8.85 0.63
N ALA A 79 -6.84 8.32 -0.26
CA ALA A 79 -7.10 7.06 -0.94
C ALA A 79 -7.26 5.91 0.06
N GLY A 80 -6.35 5.79 1.05
CA GLY A 80 -6.42 4.77 2.09
C GLY A 80 -7.72 4.82 2.89
N ARG A 81 -8.18 6.03 3.26
CA ARG A 81 -9.46 6.21 3.95
C ARG A 81 -10.65 5.86 3.06
N LYS A 82 -10.66 6.38 1.83
CA LYS A 82 -11.74 6.20 0.83
C LYS A 82 -11.96 4.72 0.50
N TYR A 83 -10.88 3.96 0.36
CA TYR A 83 -10.94 2.57 -0.06
C TYR A 83 -10.82 1.56 1.09
N SER A 84 -10.78 2.00 2.34
CA SER A 84 -10.66 1.09 3.51
C SER A 84 -11.78 0.04 3.64
N PHE A 85 -12.89 0.20 2.91
CA PHE A 85 -14.06 -0.68 2.96
C PHE A 85 -14.27 -1.53 1.70
N ILE A 86 -13.50 -1.30 0.62
CA ILE A 86 -13.67 -2.06 -0.64
C ILE A 86 -13.14 -3.46 -0.50
#